data_AF-G3Q7K2-F1
#
_entry.id   AF-G3Q7K2-F1
#
_cell.length_a   1.000
_cell.length_b   1.000
_cell.length_c   1.000
_cell.angle_alpha   90.00
_cell.angle_beta   90.00
_cell.angle_gamma   90.00
#
_symmetry.space_group_name_H-M   'P 1'
#
loop_
_entity.id
_entity.type
_entity.pdbx_description
1 polymer ?
#
loop_
_entity_poly.entity_id
_entity_poly.type
_entity_poly.pdbx_seq_one_letter_code
_entity_poly.pdbx_strand_id
1 'polypeptide(L)'
;MSEPDKKGDIPDESAGKGIPNGGNAAKSKEDFELASIYVSDAQYNRNIYFDTSPQAVRLYLRYNHWIPKVLLLFFIVVDLSLAIFEEPAVFLLPVACTMLVELLCLLVFALRLTHYAKVIPRDKFWKDPKNICIIVTLA
;
A
#
# COMPACT_ATOMS: atom_id res chain seq x y z
N MET A 1 45.44 41.14 -46.94
CA MET A 1 43.99 41.03 -47.18
C MET A 1 43.72 39.60 -47.65
N SER A 2 42.97 38.76 -46.95
CA SER A 2 41.75 39.06 -46.21
C SER A 2 41.49 38.03 -45.11
N GLU A 3 40.88 38.49 -44.02
CA GLU A 3 40.38 37.67 -42.90
C GLU A 3 39.20 36.77 -43.34
N PRO A 4 38.90 35.68 -42.61
CA PRO A 4 37.69 34.89 -42.84
C PRO A 4 36.53 35.41 -41.96
N ASP A 5 35.44 35.85 -42.59
CA ASP A 5 34.19 36.17 -41.89
C ASP A 5 33.41 34.90 -41.56
N LYS A 6 33.14 34.74 -40.26
CA LYS A 6 32.17 33.80 -39.69
C LYS A 6 30.76 34.20 -40.11
N LYS A 7 30.00 33.27 -40.69
CA LYS A 7 28.53 33.29 -40.63
C LYS A 7 28.09 31.97 -40.00
N GLY A 8 27.49 32.07 -38.82
CA GLY A 8 27.00 30.94 -38.06
C GLY A 8 25.68 30.44 -38.62
N ASP A 9 25.61 29.15 -38.91
CA ASP A 9 24.37 28.46 -39.22
C ASP A 9 23.85 27.77 -37.95
N ILE A 10 22.66 28.19 -37.53
CA ILE A 10 21.84 27.54 -36.50
C ILE A 10 21.14 26.34 -37.18
N PRO A 11 21.01 25.18 -36.52
CA PRO A 11 20.77 23.92 -37.21
C PRO A 11 19.33 23.76 -37.70
N ASP A 12 19.18 23.35 -38.95
CA ASP A 12 17.94 22.80 -39.49
C ASP A 12 17.68 21.41 -38.88
N GLU A 13 16.54 21.31 -38.22
CA GLU A 13 15.86 20.10 -37.82
C GLU A 13 15.56 19.24 -39.06
N SER A 14 16.45 18.30 -39.38
CA SER A 14 16.15 17.20 -40.28
C SER A 14 15.94 15.93 -39.44
N ALA A 15 14.66 15.64 -39.24
CA ALA A 15 14.15 14.39 -38.73
C ALA A 15 14.81 13.19 -39.41
N GLY A 16 15.55 12.39 -38.64
CA GLY A 16 16.27 11.27 -39.20
C GLY A 16 17.24 10.59 -38.25
N LYS A 17 16.80 10.25 -37.04
CA LYS A 17 17.50 9.21 -36.27
C LYS A 17 16.47 8.21 -35.79
N GLY A 18 16.43 7.10 -36.53
CA GLY A 18 15.50 6.00 -36.35
C GLY A 18 15.38 5.62 -34.87
N ILE A 19 14.14 5.59 -34.42
CA ILE A 19 13.73 4.92 -33.20
C ILE A 19 14.30 3.50 -33.32
N PRO A 20 15.22 3.05 -32.43
CA PRO A 20 15.58 1.65 -32.40
C PRO A 20 14.33 0.90 -31.96
N ASN A 21 13.78 0.21 -32.94
CA ASN A 21 12.70 -0.73 -32.87
C ASN A 21 12.99 -1.79 -31.79
N GLY A 22 12.01 -2.04 -30.92
CA GLY A 22 11.74 -3.32 -30.30
C GLY A 22 12.88 -4.06 -29.59
N GLY A 23 12.91 -3.92 -28.26
CA GLY A 23 13.23 -5.04 -27.37
C GLY A 23 14.67 -5.14 -26.88
N ASN A 24 14.92 -4.58 -25.69
CA ASN A 24 15.90 -5.05 -24.71
C ASN A 24 15.57 -4.34 -23.38
N ALA A 25 15.54 -4.95 -22.20
CA ALA A 25 16.00 -6.26 -21.75
C ALA A 25 14.83 -7.20 -21.42
N ALA A 26 15.09 -8.48 -21.20
CA ALA A 26 14.13 -9.35 -20.53
C ALA A 26 13.59 -8.63 -19.29
N LYS A 27 12.32 -8.19 -19.33
CA LYS A 27 11.65 -7.62 -18.15
C LYS A 27 11.82 -8.67 -17.07
N SER A 28 12.59 -8.34 -16.04
CA SER A 28 12.88 -9.26 -14.96
C SER A 28 11.53 -9.64 -14.32
N LYS A 29 11.48 -10.79 -13.67
CA LYS A 29 10.26 -11.21 -12.96
C LYS A 29 9.77 -10.10 -12.00
N GLU A 30 10.70 -9.35 -11.43
CA GLU A 30 10.47 -8.23 -10.51
C GLU A 30 9.77 -7.05 -11.21
N ASP A 31 10.16 -6.73 -12.45
CA ASP A 31 9.49 -5.68 -13.25
C ASP A 31 8.03 -6.05 -13.56
N PHE A 32 7.77 -7.34 -13.83
CA PHE A 32 6.41 -7.83 -14.01
C PHE A 32 5.59 -7.78 -12.72
N GLU A 33 6.17 -8.14 -11.58
CA GLU A 33 5.52 -8.04 -10.27
C GLU A 33 5.17 -6.59 -9.94
N LEU A 34 6.10 -5.65 -10.15
CA LEU A 34 5.86 -4.23 -9.92
C LEU A 34 4.77 -3.67 -10.85
N ALA A 35 4.82 -4.01 -12.15
CA ALA A 35 3.78 -3.61 -13.09
C ALA A 35 2.40 -4.15 -12.69
N SER A 36 2.33 -5.39 -12.23
CA SER A 36 1.08 -6.00 -11.77
C SER A 36 0.48 -5.27 -10.55
N ILE A 37 1.35 -4.79 -9.66
CA ILE A 37 0.94 -4.01 -8.49
C ILE A 37 0.34 -2.67 -8.92
N TYR A 38 1.00 -1.92 -9.83
CA TYR A 38 0.47 -0.64 -10.30
C TYR A 38 -0.88 -0.77 -10.99
N VAL A 39 -1.07 -1.81 -11.82
CA VAL A 39 -2.37 -2.09 -12.46
C VAL A 39 -3.43 -2.43 -11.42
N SER A 40 -3.10 -3.26 -10.44
CA SER A 40 -4.03 -3.61 -9.36
C SER A 40 -4.35 -2.40 -8.47
N ASP A 41 -3.37 -1.53 -8.19
CA ASP A 41 -3.58 -0.32 -7.41
C ASP A 41 -4.51 0.66 -8.10
N ALA A 42 -4.37 0.82 -9.42
CA ALA A 42 -5.31 1.60 -10.22
C ALA A 42 -6.73 1.01 -10.18
N GLN A 43 -6.86 -0.33 -10.27
CA GLN A 43 -8.16 -1.00 -10.21
C GLN A 43 -8.87 -0.80 -8.85
N TYR A 44 -8.13 -0.88 -7.75
CA TYR A 44 -8.68 -0.78 -6.39
C TYR A 44 -8.57 0.64 -5.81
N ASN A 45 -8.21 1.64 -6.63
CA ASN A 45 -7.98 3.04 -6.23
C ASN A 45 -7.10 3.17 -4.97
N ARG A 46 -6.00 2.40 -4.93
CA ARG A 46 -5.03 2.42 -3.83
C ARG A 46 -3.92 3.42 -4.16
N ASN A 47 -3.67 4.34 -3.25
CA ASN A 47 -2.53 5.25 -3.33
C ASN A 47 -1.58 4.99 -2.16
N ILE A 48 -0.94 3.82 -2.17
CA ILE A 48 -0.01 3.41 -1.11
C ILE A 48 1.41 3.67 -1.60
N TYR A 49 2.17 4.47 -0.84
CA TYR A 49 3.58 4.66 -1.11
C TYR A 49 4.37 3.49 -0.53
N PHE A 50 4.92 2.64 -1.40
CA PHE A 50 5.82 1.56 -1.03
C PHE A 50 7.16 1.73 -1.76
N ASP A 51 8.22 1.24 -1.13
CA ASP A 51 9.55 1.25 -1.74
C ASP A 51 9.60 0.25 -2.91
N THR A 52 10.29 0.61 -4.00
CA THR A 52 10.41 -0.25 -5.20
C THR A 52 11.41 -1.39 -5.02
N SER A 53 12.03 -1.49 -3.84
CA SER A 53 12.90 -2.61 -3.50
C SER A 53 12.16 -3.96 -3.57
N PRO A 54 12.81 -5.03 -4.06
CA PRO A 54 12.15 -6.33 -4.28
C PRO A 54 11.62 -6.96 -2.98
N GLN A 55 12.19 -6.60 -1.82
CA GLN A 55 11.72 -7.04 -0.51
C GLN A 55 10.41 -6.35 -0.12
N ALA A 56 10.30 -5.04 -0.36
CA ALA A 56 9.10 -4.26 -0.07
C ALA A 56 7.93 -4.66 -0.97
N VAL A 57 8.19 -4.96 -2.25
CA VAL A 57 7.22 -5.50 -3.21
C VAL A 57 6.60 -6.81 -2.70
N ARG A 58 7.41 -7.75 -2.23
CA ARG A 58 6.92 -9.03 -1.67
C ARG A 58 6.10 -8.83 -0.40
N LEU A 59 6.52 -7.91 0.46
CA LEU A 59 5.78 -7.59 1.69
C LEU A 59 4.43 -6.93 1.36
N TYR A 60 4.41 -6.05 0.36
CA TYR A 60 3.20 -5.41 -0.16
C TYR A 60 2.20 -6.43 -0.71
N LEU A 61 2.66 -7.38 -1.55
CA LEU A 61 1.83 -8.45 -2.08
C LEU A 61 1.21 -9.30 -0.95
N ARG A 62 1.99 -9.62 0.08
CA ARG A 62 1.49 -10.36 1.26
C ARG A 62 0.48 -9.55 2.07
N TYR A 63 0.71 -8.26 2.26
CA TYR A 63 -0.21 -7.35 2.95
C TYR A 63 -1.55 -7.21 2.21
N ASN A 64 -1.48 -7.14 0.89
CA ASN A 64 -2.63 -6.94 0.02
C ASN A 64 -3.37 -8.26 -0.31
N HIS A 65 -2.86 -9.40 0.14
CA HIS A 65 -3.51 -10.68 -0.01
C HIS A 65 -4.95 -10.62 0.56
N TRP A 66 -5.85 -11.40 -0.04
CA TRP A 66 -7.27 -11.37 0.31
C TRP A 66 -7.54 -11.89 1.73
N ILE A 67 -6.80 -12.92 2.17
CA ILE A 67 -6.92 -13.53 3.51
C ILE A 67 -6.88 -12.49 4.64
N PRO A 68 -5.83 -11.67 4.82
CA PRO A 68 -5.78 -10.72 5.93
C PRO A 68 -6.83 -9.61 5.80
N LYS A 69 -7.39 -9.35 4.61
CA LYS A 69 -8.53 -8.42 4.44
C LYS A 69 -9.83 -9.03 4.95
N VAL A 70 -10.13 -10.27 4.55
CA VAL A 70 -11.30 -11.01 5.02
C VAL A 70 -11.22 -11.23 6.52
N LEU A 71 -10.04 -11.60 7.03
CA LEU A 71 -9.81 -11.76 8.46
C LEU A 71 -10.10 -10.46 9.22
N LEU A 72 -9.58 -9.32 8.75
CA LEU A 72 -9.85 -8.02 9.37
C LEU A 72 -11.34 -7.69 9.35
N LEU A 73 -12.02 -7.88 8.22
CA LEU A 73 -13.46 -7.63 8.12
C LEU A 73 -14.26 -8.52 9.09
N PHE A 74 -13.88 -9.80 9.20
CA PHE A 74 -14.49 -10.73 10.15
C PHE A 74 -14.36 -10.23 11.60
N PHE A 75 -13.15 -9.84 12.02
CA PHE A 75 -12.93 -9.32 13.37
C PHE A 75 -13.64 -7.99 13.63
N ILE A 76 -13.77 -7.12 12.63
CA ILE A 76 -14.60 -5.89 12.73
C ILE A 76 -16.06 -6.28 13.02
N VAL A 77 -16.62 -7.21 12.25
CA VAL A 77 -18.02 -7.64 12.48
C VAL A 77 -18.18 -8.26 13.86
N VAL A 78 -17.23 -9.07 14.32
CA VAL A 78 -17.25 -9.67 15.67
C VAL A 78 -17.21 -8.58 16.75
N ASP A 79 -16.30 -7.62 16.63
CA ASP A 79 -16.14 -6.50 17.57
C ASP A 79 -17.41 -5.66 17.66
N LEU A 80 -18.00 -5.25 16.53
CA LEU A 80 -19.27 -4.54 16.50
C LEU A 80 -20.44 -5.39 17.05
N SER A 81 -20.38 -6.71 16.92
CA SER A 81 -21.42 -7.61 17.45
C SER A 81 -21.33 -7.80 18.97
N LEU A 82 -20.18 -7.51 19.59
CA LEU A 82 -20.04 -7.56 21.06
C LEU A 82 -21.01 -6.60 21.76
N ALA A 83 -21.33 -5.47 21.12
CA ALA A 83 -22.31 -4.51 21.62
C ALA A 83 -23.72 -5.10 21.86
N ILE A 84 -24.06 -6.24 21.26
CA ILE A 84 -25.33 -6.94 21.51
C ILE A 84 -25.31 -7.68 22.87
N PHE A 85 -24.11 -8.07 23.32
CA PHE A 85 -23.87 -8.85 24.54
C PHE A 85 -23.42 -8.00 25.73
N GLU A 86 -22.94 -6.79 25.48
CA GLU A 86 -22.51 -5.81 26.46
C GLU A 86 -23.65 -4.86 26.87
N GLU A 87 -23.52 -4.17 28.00
CA GLU A 87 -24.60 -3.35 28.55
C GLU A 87 -24.99 -2.17 27.62
N PRO A 88 -26.28 -1.99 27.26
CA PRO A 88 -27.47 -2.77 27.64
C PRO A 88 -27.63 -4.07 26.83
N ALA A 89 -27.34 -5.21 27.46
CA ALA A 89 -27.21 -6.49 26.77
C ALA A 89 -28.57 -7.06 26.33
N VAL A 90 -28.67 -7.48 25.07
CA VAL A 90 -29.79 -8.26 24.56
C VAL A 90 -29.68 -9.71 25.04
N PHE A 91 -28.46 -10.25 25.10
CA PHE A 91 -28.15 -11.57 25.63
C PHE A 91 -27.02 -11.46 26.65
N LEU A 92 -27.24 -11.97 27.86
CA LEU A 92 -26.24 -11.94 28.93
C LEU A 92 -25.14 -12.98 28.67
N LEU A 93 -23.95 -12.52 28.28
CA LEU A 93 -22.72 -13.32 28.37
C LEU A 93 -21.90 -12.91 29.61
N PRO A 94 -21.07 -13.81 30.15
CA PRO A 94 -20.10 -13.43 31.17
C PRO A 94 -19.17 -12.34 30.62
N VAL A 95 -18.98 -11.27 31.39
CA VAL A 95 -18.09 -10.14 31.02
C VAL A 95 -16.68 -10.62 30.69
N ALA A 96 -16.17 -11.64 31.38
CA ALA A 96 -14.86 -12.21 31.06
C ALA A 96 -14.77 -12.75 29.62
N CYS A 97 -15.88 -13.29 29.07
CA CYS A 97 -15.91 -13.77 27.70
C CYS A 97 -15.91 -12.62 26.71
N THR A 98 -16.73 -11.58 26.92
CA THR A 98 -16.78 -10.43 26.00
C THR A 98 -15.44 -9.68 26.00
N MET A 99 -14.87 -9.43 27.18
CA MET A 99 -13.54 -8.79 27.32
C MET A 99 -12.41 -9.59 26.66
N LEU A 100 -12.44 -10.93 26.72
CA LEU A 100 -11.44 -11.76 26.04
C LEU A 100 -11.56 -11.68 24.52
N VAL A 101 -12.78 -11.63 23.99
CA VAL A 101 -13.01 -11.51 22.55
C VAL A 101 -12.61 -10.11 22.07
N GLU A 102 -12.98 -9.06 22.80
CA GLU A 102 -12.57 -7.68 22.52
C GLU A 102 -11.04 -7.57 22.49
N LEU A 103 -10.35 -8.10 23.51
CA LEU A 103 -8.88 -8.10 23.56
C LEU A 103 -8.26 -8.82 22.35
N LEU A 104 -8.88 -9.91 21.90
CA LEU A 104 -8.45 -10.64 20.71
C LEU A 104 -8.65 -9.80 19.43
N CYS A 105 -9.78 -9.12 19.29
CA CYS A 105 -10.06 -8.19 18.18
C CYS A 105 -9.01 -7.07 18.13
N LEU A 106 -8.77 -6.40 19.26
CA LEU A 106 -7.78 -5.34 19.39
C LEU A 106 -6.36 -5.83 19.04
N LEU A 107 -5.99 -7.04 19.48
CA LEU A 107 -4.71 -7.64 19.12
C LEU A 107 -4.58 -7.84 17.60
N VAL A 108 -5.62 -8.33 16.93
CA VAL A 108 -5.62 -8.52 15.47
C VAL A 108 -5.49 -7.18 14.75
N PHE A 109 -6.19 -6.14 15.21
CA PHE A 109 -6.08 -4.80 14.65
C PHE A 109 -4.68 -4.19 14.85
N ALA A 110 -4.09 -4.35 16.04
CA ALA A 110 -2.73 -3.93 16.33
C ALA A 110 -1.69 -4.67 15.47
N LEU A 111 -1.86 -5.97 15.27
CA LEU A 111 -1.00 -6.77 14.38
C LEU A 111 -1.12 -6.30 12.92
N ARG A 112 -2.34 -6.01 12.44
CA ARG A 112 -2.57 -5.45 11.10
C ARG A 112 -1.88 -4.11 10.94
N LEU A 113 -2.05 -3.22 11.92
CA LEU A 113 -1.45 -1.90 11.91
C LEU A 113 0.08 -1.99 11.91
N THR A 114 0.64 -2.87 12.74
CA THR A 114 2.09 -3.12 12.80
C THR A 114 2.61 -3.71 11.48
N HIS A 115 1.87 -4.60 10.83
CA HIS A 115 2.22 -5.13 9.52
C HIS A 115 2.20 -4.02 8.46
N TYR A 116 1.21 -3.13 8.49
CA TYR A 116 1.12 -1.98 7.60
C TYR A 116 2.26 -0.98 7.83
N ALA A 117 2.62 -0.71 9.09
CA ALA A 117 3.74 0.14 9.45
C ALA A 117 5.11 -0.41 9.01
N LYS A 118 5.22 -1.73 8.77
CA LYS A 118 6.40 -2.35 8.18
C LYS A 118 6.42 -2.27 6.65
N VAL A 119 5.26 -2.19 6.00
CA VAL A 119 5.13 -2.07 4.53
C VAL A 119 5.46 -0.65 4.06
N ILE A 120 5.05 0.36 4.82
CA ILE A 120 5.15 1.78 4.44
C ILE A 120 6.33 2.47 5.14
N PRO A 121 7.04 3.37 4.44
CA PRO A 121 8.04 4.24 5.07
C PRO A 121 7.45 5.04 6.23
N ARG A 122 8.16 5.06 7.37
CA ARG A 122 7.67 5.67 8.62
C ARG A 122 7.26 7.14 8.44
N ASP A 123 7.99 7.90 7.61
CA ASP A 123 7.72 9.32 7.34
C ASP A 123 6.35 9.59 6.69
N LYS A 124 5.83 8.62 5.93
CA LYS A 124 4.51 8.70 5.30
C LYS A 124 3.44 8.14 6.22
N PHE A 125 3.73 7.04 6.91
CA PHE A 125 2.81 6.38 7.83
C PHE A 125 2.26 7.34 8.91
N TRP A 126 3.12 8.17 9.50
CA TRP A 126 2.75 9.15 10.55
C TRP A 126 2.04 10.40 10.02
N LYS A 127 2.03 10.64 8.70
CA LYS A 127 1.33 11.79 8.10
C LYS A 127 -0.11 11.46 7.72
N ASP A 128 -0.44 10.18 7.61
CA ASP A 128 -1.78 9.74 7.25
C ASP A 128 -2.74 9.85 8.44
N PRO A 129 -3.77 10.70 8.39
CA PRO A 129 -4.72 10.87 9.49
C PRO A 129 -5.50 9.59 9.79
N LYS A 130 -5.67 8.72 8.78
CA LYS A 130 -6.32 7.41 8.94
C LYS A 130 -5.54 6.50 9.88
N ASN A 131 -4.22 6.47 9.76
CA ASN A 131 -3.38 5.62 10.60
C ASN A 131 -3.33 6.16 12.03
N ILE A 132 -3.27 7.49 12.19
CA ILE A 132 -3.33 8.15 13.50
C ILE A 132 -4.67 7.85 14.16
N CYS A 133 -5.78 7.98 13.44
CA CYS A 133 -7.11 7.67 13.97
C CYS A 133 -7.19 6.23 14.48
N ILE A 134 -6.71 5.25 13.69
CA ILE A 134 -6.68 3.84 14.12
C ILE A 134 -5.79 3.66 15.37
N ILE A 135 -4.62 4.29 15.44
CA ILE A 135 -3.74 4.24 16.62
C ILE A 135 -4.47 4.76 17.85
N VAL A 136 -5.15 5.90 17.74
CA VAL A 136 -5.88 6.52 18.86
C VAL A 136 -7.06 5.66 19.28
N THR A 137 -7.77 5.02 18.35
CA THR A 137 -8.89 4.12 18.68
C THR A 137 -8.41 2.84 19.36
N LEU A 138 -7.19 2.38 19.08
CA LEU A 138 -6.63 1.17 19.69
C LEU A 138 -5.87 1.42 21.00
N ALA A 139 -5.62 2.68 21.37
CA ALA A 139 -4.80 3.09 22.52
C ALA A 139 -5.67 3.59 23.68
#